data_AF-A0A925Q978-F1
#
_entry.id   AF-A0A925Q978-F1
#
_cell.length_a   1.000
_cell.length_b   1.000
_cell.length_c   1.000
_cell.angle_alpha   90.00
_cell.angle_beta   90.00
_cell.angle_gamma   90.00
#
_symmetry.space_group_name_H-M   'P 1'
#
loop_
_entity.id
_entity.type
_entity.pdbx_description
1 polymer ?
#
loop_
_entity_poly.entity_id
_entity_poly.type
_entity_poly.pdbx_seq_one_letter_code
_entity_poly.pdbx_strand_id
1 'polypeptide(L)'
;MKILLACVVLLTSSLCVVAQPASGALEKAVALSQPAVAFSGSGAPALEATLKTTTLNGAVDSPVTNIRMVVRNASGVSYAYVSGLVTFYDGAGVRCGEGLFKADALAVDEAFETDTPGIRIRCAPASWRILATNLLPRVSPNGITNGGAASPGIASSRSSLNLIISVDGEEHPLQLDKPMVVTLGDSKRTILVREAP
;
A
#
# COMPACT_ATOMS: atom_id res chain seq x y z
N MET A 1 -58.88 -1.33 -10.49
CA MET A 1 -57.99 -0.17 -10.22
C MET A 1 -56.96 -0.41 -9.10
N LYS A 2 -57.23 -1.20 -8.05
CA LYS A 2 -56.25 -1.45 -6.95
C LYS A 2 -54.98 -2.19 -7.39
N ILE A 3 -55.07 -3.10 -8.37
CA ILE A 3 -53.92 -3.89 -8.87
C ILE A 3 -52.96 -3.03 -9.72
N LEU A 4 -53.50 -2.07 -10.49
CA LEU A 4 -52.69 -1.14 -11.29
C LEU A 4 -51.86 -0.19 -10.42
N LEU A 5 -52.39 0.23 -9.27
CA LEU A 5 -51.67 1.10 -8.34
C LEU A 5 -50.50 0.37 -7.66
N ALA A 6 -50.69 -0.91 -7.31
CA ALA A 6 -49.65 -1.73 -6.71
C ALA A 6 -48.46 -1.99 -7.68
N CYS A 7 -48.74 -2.21 -8.97
CA CYS A 7 -47.69 -2.37 -9.97
C CYS A 7 -46.87 -1.10 -10.18
N VAL A 8 -47.48 0.09 -10.15
CA VAL A 8 -46.76 1.37 -10.31
C VAL A 8 -45.85 1.67 -9.10
N VAL A 9 -46.26 1.29 -7.89
CA VAL A 9 -45.42 1.44 -6.69
C VAL A 9 -44.24 0.45 -6.71
N LEU A 10 -44.45 -0.79 -7.18
CA LEU A 10 -43.37 -1.78 -7.32
C LEU A 10 -42.37 -1.41 -8.43
N LEU A 11 -42.83 -0.84 -9.54
CA LEU A 11 -41.98 -0.37 -10.65
C LEU A 11 -41.16 0.89 -10.32
N THR A 12 -41.59 1.69 -9.34
CA THR A 12 -40.85 2.89 -8.93
C THR A 12 -39.79 2.60 -7.85
N SER A 13 -39.94 1.52 -7.09
CA SER A 13 -38.95 1.09 -6.08
C SER A 13 -37.67 0.45 -6.65
N SER A 14 -37.66 0.02 -7.91
CA SER A 14 -36.51 -0.66 -8.54
C SER A 14 -35.50 0.29 -9.22
N LEU A 15 -35.77 1.60 -9.27
CA LEU A 15 -34.92 2.60 -9.93
C LEU A 15 -33.89 3.28 -9.00
N CYS A 16 -33.88 2.94 -7.70
CA CYS A 16 -33.02 3.61 -6.71
C CYS A 16 -31.88 2.71 -6.17
N VAL A 17 -31.34 1.79 -6.97
CA VAL A 17 -30.06 1.15 -6.64
C VAL A 17 -28.93 2.11 -7.04
N VAL A 18 -28.66 3.08 -6.19
CA VAL A 18 -27.39 3.79 -6.21
C VAL A 18 -26.35 2.78 -5.70
N ALA A 19 -25.48 2.31 -6.59
CA ALA A 19 -24.30 1.55 -6.17
C ALA A 19 -23.47 2.45 -5.24
N GLN A 20 -23.64 2.30 -3.93
CA GLN A 20 -22.87 3.03 -2.94
C GLN A 20 -21.41 2.61 -3.10
N PRO A 21 -20.46 3.53 -3.33
CA PRO A 21 -19.05 3.20 -3.22
C PRO A 21 -18.80 2.75 -1.77
N ALA A 22 -18.17 1.59 -1.61
CA ALA A 22 -17.93 0.97 -0.30
C ALA A 22 -17.23 1.94 0.66
N SER A 23 -17.97 2.46 1.63
CA SER A 23 -17.49 3.38 2.66
C SER A 23 -16.50 2.71 3.60
N GLY A 24 -15.21 2.83 3.29
CA GLY A 24 -14.09 2.60 4.20
C GLY A 24 -12.86 3.26 3.63
N ALA A 25 -12.34 4.33 4.27
CA ALA A 25 -11.12 5.06 3.89
C ALA A 25 -10.89 5.15 2.35
N LEU A 26 -11.93 5.60 1.65
CA LEU A 26 -12.15 5.40 0.21
C LEU A 26 -11.03 6.00 -0.64
N GLU A 27 -10.41 5.17 -1.47
CA GLU A 27 -9.59 5.58 -2.59
C GLU A 27 -10.35 6.60 -3.45
N LYS A 28 -9.93 7.84 -3.30
CA LYS A 28 -10.62 9.02 -3.82
C LYS A 28 -10.20 9.28 -5.26
N ALA A 29 -11.16 9.60 -6.12
CA ALA A 29 -10.87 10.13 -7.43
C ALA A 29 -10.25 11.55 -7.32
N VAL A 30 -9.14 11.75 -8.01
CA VAL A 30 -8.36 12.99 -8.03
C VAL A 30 -8.32 13.57 -9.44
N ALA A 31 -7.95 14.84 -9.57
CA ALA A 31 -7.76 15.45 -10.88
C ALA A 31 -6.62 14.75 -11.67
N LEU A 32 -6.65 14.82 -13.00
CA LEU A 32 -5.63 14.18 -13.86
C LEU A 32 -4.19 14.65 -13.58
N SER A 33 -4.03 15.86 -13.06
CA SER A 33 -2.73 16.44 -12.68
C SER A 33 -2.28 16.11 -11.26
N GLN A 34 -3.12 15.48 -10.44
CA GLN A 34 -2.83 15.16 -9.06
C GLN A 34 -2.40 13.70 -8.91
N PRO A 35 -1.50 13.40 -7.97
CA PRO A 35 -1.16 12.02 -7.65
C PRO A 35 -2.36 11.31 -7.01
N ALA A 36 -2.64 10.09 -7.47
CA ALA A 36 -3.65 9.20 -6.91
C ALA A 36 -3.02 8.27 -5.88
N VAL A 37 -3.71 7.99 -4.77
CA VAL A 37 -3.20 7.15 -3.68
C VAL A 37 -4.10 5.93 -3.51
N ALA A 38 -3.49 4.75 -3.51
CA ALA A 38 -4.15 3.50 -3.13
C ALA A 38 -3.76 3.10 -1.71
N PHE A 39 -4.70 2.52 -0.99
CA PHE A 39 -4.54 2.18 0.42
C PHE A 39 -4.36 0.67 0.60
N SER A 40 -3.69 0.27 1.69
CA SER A 40 -3.60 -1.11 2.12
C SER A 40 -4.92 -1.58 2.74
N GLY A 41 -5.03 -2.88 3.01
CA GLY A 41 -6.17 -3.44 3.77
C GLY A 41 -6.31 -2.87 5.19
N SER A 42 -5.29 -2.21 5.74
CA SER A 42 -5.36 -1.49 7.02
C SER A 42 -5.74 -0.01 6.88
N GLY A 43 -5.98 0.48 5.66
CA GLY A 43 -6.29 1.88 5.38
C GLY A 43 -5.08 2.81 5.41
N ALA A 44 -3.86 2.29 5.45
CA ALA A 44 -2.63 3.08 5.32
C ALA A 44 -2.28 3.31 3.85
N PRO A 45 -1.69 4.46 3.46
CA PRO A 45 -1.26 4.68 2.09
C PRO A 45 -0.21 3.64 1.69
N ALA A 46 -0.43 2.98 0.56
CA ALA A 46 0.43 1.90 0.07
C ALA A 46 1.14 2.28 -1.22
N LEU A 47 0.38 2.77 -2.20
CA LEU A 47 0.89 3.14 -3.51
C LEU A 47 0.48 4.57 -3.85
N GLU A 48 1.36 5.28 -4.52
CA GLU A 48 1.11 6.61 -5.08
C GLU A 48 1.37 6.56 -6.57
N ALA A 49 0.41 6.99 -7.39
CA ALA A 49 0.55 7.02 -8.84
C ALA A 49 0.47 8.42 -9.40
N THR A 50 1.29 8.72 -10.39
CA THR A 50 1.24 9.95 -11.19
C THR A 50 0.99 9.61 -12.65
N LEU A 51 -0.06 10.19 -13.22
CA LEU A 51 -0.37 10.05 -14.63
C LEU A 51 0.64 10.84 -15.49
N LYS A 52 1.19 10.21 -16.52
CA LYS A 52 2.10 10.87 -17.49
C LYS A 52 1.42 11.18 -18.81
N THR A 53 0.40 10.41 -19.18
CA THR A 53 -0.40 10.70 -20.38
C THR A 53 -1.23 11.95 -20.17
N THR A 54 -0.92 13.01 -20.92
CA THR A 54 -1.62 14.31 -20.84
C THR A 54 -2.84 14.38 -21.75
N THR A 55 -2.88 13.58 -22.81
CA THR A 55 -3.95 13.62 -23.81
C THR A 55 -4.87 12.42 -23.64
N LEU A 56 -5.93 12.61 -22.84
CA LEU A 56 -6.97 11.61 -22.61
C LEU A 56 -8.28 12.09 -23.22
N ASN A 57 -8.38 12.12 -24.55
CA ASN A 57 -9.60 12.53 -25.27
C ASN A 57 -10.15 11.31 -26.02
N GLY A 58 -10.75 10.38 -25.28
CA GLY A 58 -11.38 9.20 -25.85
C GLY A 58 -12.79 9.47 -26.34
N ALA A 59 -13.22 8.73 -27.37
CA ALA A 59 -14.60 8.68 -27.81
C ALA A 59 -15.06 7.22 -27.97
N VAL A 60 -16.36 7.03 -28.23
CA VAL A 60 -16.95 5.69 -28.41
C VAL A 60 -16.27 4.94 -29.55
N ASP A 61 -16.03 5.61 -30.69
CA ASP A 61 -15.44 5.02 -31.89
C ASP A 61 -13.91 5.09 -31.94
N SER A 62 -13.31 5.98 -31.15
CA SER A 62 -11.85 6.15 -31.02
C SER A 62 -11.44 6.17 -29.55
N PRO A 63 -11.48 5.01 -28.86
CA PRO A 63 -11.08 4.94 -27.47
C PRO A 63 -9.58 5.17 -27.31
N VAL A 64 -9.17 5.79 -26.20
CA VAL A 64 -7.75 5.79 -25.80
C VAL A 64 -7.43 4.40 -25.26
N THR A 65 -6.44 3.75 -25.88
CA THR A 65 -6.05 2.36 -25.59
C THR A 65 -4.69 2.22 -24.91
N ASN A 66 -3.97 3.32 -24.75
CA ASN A 66 -2.69 3.35 -24.05
C ASN A 66 -2.64 4.58 -23.16
N ILE A 67 -2.27 4.36 -21.90
CA ILE A 67 -1.91 5.41 -20.96
C ILE A 67 -0.60 4.99 -20.29
N ARG A 68 0.14 5.98 -19.84
CA ARG A 68 1.39 5.83 -19.11
C ARG A 68 1.24 6.47 -17.75
N MET A 69 1.63 5.74 -16.72
CA MET A 69 1.69 6.25 -15.35
C MET A 69 2.93 5.72 -14.64
N VAL A 70 3.36 6.46 -13.62
CA VAL A 70 4.42 6.07 -12.70
C VAL A 70 3.77 5.70 -11.38
N VAL A 71 4.05 4.51 -10.87
CA VAL A 71 3.56 4.02 -9.58
C VAL A 71 4.73 3.88 -8.62
N ARG A 72 4.65 4.51 -7.46
CA ARG A 72 5.63 4.53 -6.39
C ARG A 72 5.11 3.78 -5.19
N ASN A 73 5.97 3.02 -4.52
CA ASN A 73 5.68 2.49 -3.19
C ASN A 73 5.80 3.61 -2.15
N ALA A 74 4.66 4.04 -1.62
CA ALA A 74 4.58 5.07 -0.59
C ALA A 74 4.54 4.48 0.83
N SER A 75 4.62 3.15 0.96
CA SER A 75 4.60 2.45 2.24
C SER A 75 6.01 2.26 2.81
N GLY A 76 6.08 1.95 4.11
CA GLY A 76 7.33 1.52 4.77
C GLY A 76 7.67 0.04 4.56
N VAL A 77 6.98 -0.68 3.67
CA VAL A 77 7.14 -2.13 3.45
C VAL A 77 7.50 -2.39 2.00
N SER A 78 8.47 -3.27 1.75
CA SER A 78 8.78 -3.72 0.39
C SER A 78 7.80 -4.81 -0.06
N TYR A 79 7.37 -4.76 -1.31
CA TYR A 79 6.44 -5.74 -1.88
C TYR A 79 7.16 -6.71 -2.83
N ALA A 80 6.81 -7.99 -2.71
CA ALA A 80 7.20 -9.09 -3.61
C ALA A 80 6.23 -9.28 -4.77
N TYR A 81 5.11 -8.56 -4.77
CA TYR A 81 4.19 -8.44 -5.89
C TYR A 81 3.19 -7.33 -5.59
N VAL A 82 2.93 -6.47 -6.56
CA VAL A 82 1.87 -5.47 -6.49
C VAL A 82 1.00 -5.56 -7.73
N SER A 83 -0.31 -5.45 -7.56
CA SER A 83 -1.23 -5.24 -8.67
C SER A 83 -2.43 -4.41 -8.26
N GLY A 84 -3.06 -3.79 -9.24
CA GLY A 84 -4.17 -2.89 -8.99
C GLY A 84 -4.94 -2.51 -10.24
N LEU A 85 -5.94 -1.69 -10.02
CA LEU A 85 -6.80 -1.10 -11.03
C LEU A 85 -6.54 0.40 -11.10
N VAL A 86 -6.61 0.94 -12.31
CA VAL A 86 -6.76 2.38 -12.55
C VAL A 86 -8.15 2.61 -13.14
N THR A 87 -8.87 3.60 -12.65
CA THR A 87 -10.21 3.94 -13.13
C THR A 87 -10.28 5.41 -13.51
N PHE A 88 -10.90 5.71 -14.64
CA PHE A 88 -11.11 7.05 -15.17
C PHE A 88 -12.59 7.42 -15.17
N TYR A 89 -12.87 8.68 -14.85
CA TYR A 89 -14.21 9.22 -14.74
C TYR A 89 -14.34 10.50 -15.55
N ASP A 90 -15.49 10.67 -16.22
CA ASP A 90 -15.85 11.91 -16.90
C ASP A 90 -16.16 13.06 -15.91
N GLY A 91 -16.54 14.22 -16.46
CA GLY A 91 -16.92 15.39 -15.66
C GLY A 91 -18.18 15.21 -14.79
N ALA A 92 -18.99 14.19 -15.05
CA ALA A 92 -20.16 13.82 -14.26
C ALA A 92 -19.86 12.73 -13.21
N GLY A 93 -18.61 12.26 -13.15
CA GLY A 93 -18.21 11.16 -12.25
C GLY A 93 -18.61 9.78 -12.76
N VAL A 94 -18.98 9.64 -14.04
CA VAL A 94 -19.30 8.34 -14.65
C VAL A 94 -18.02 7.65 -15.07
N ARG A 95 -17.87 6.38 -14.67
CA ARG A 95 -16.71 5.56 -15.07
C ARG A 95 -16.72 5.36 -16.58
N CYS A 96 -15.64 5.76 -17.25
CA CYS A 96 -15.53 5.68 -18.70
C CYS A 96 -14.27 4.96 -19.22
N GLY A 97 -13.42 4.47 -18.31
CA GLY A 97 -12.26 3.64 -18.63
C GLY A 97 -11.71 2.96 -17.38
N GLU A 98 -11.16 1.77 -17.55
CA GLU A 98 -10.53 0.99 -16.48
C GLU A 98 -9.38 0.19 -17.07
N GLY A 99 -8.27 0.10 -16.33
CA GLY A 99 -7.07 -0.62 -16.72
C GLY A 99 -6.43 -1.31 -15.52
N LEU A 100 -5.53 -2.23 -15.80
CA LEU A 100 -4.76 -2.95 -14.79
C LEU A 100 -3.32 -2.43 -14.74
N PHE A 101 -2.68 -2.54 -13.58
CA PHE A 101 -1.24 -2.40 -13.46
C PHE A 101 -0.68 -3.50 -12.55
N LYS A 102 0.59 -3.83 -12.75
CA LYS A 102 1.31 -4.80 -11.90
C LYS A 102 2.81 -4.54 -11.90
N ALA A 103 3.48 -4.91 -10.83
CA ALA A 103 4.93 -5.07 -10.78
C ALA A 103 5.29 -6.29 -9.92
N ASP A 104 6.32 -7.02 -10.35
CA ASP A 104 6.77 -8.24 -9.69
C ASP A 104 7.55 -7.96 -8.40
N ALA A 105 8.12 -6.77 -8.23
CA ALA A 105 8.71 -6.34 -6.97
C ALA A 105 8.68 -4.82 -6.90
N LEU A 106 8.55 -4.30 -5.69
CA LEU A 106 8.60 -2.87 -5.46
C LEU A 106 9.13 -2.57 -4.05
N ALA A 107 10.39 -2.15 -3.96
CA ALA A 107 11.02 -1.73 -2.72
C ALA A 107 10.42 -0.42 -2.18
N VAL A 108 10.77 -0.06 -0.95
CA VAL A 108 10.33 1.21 -0.34
C VAL A 108 10.86 2.38 -1.18
N ASP A 109 9.98 3.35 -1.46
CA ASP A 109 10.24 4.51 -2.32
C ASP A 109 10.66 4.21 -3.76
N GLU A 110 10.66 2.94 -4.17
CA GLU A 110 10.88 2.55 -5.55
C GLU A 110 9.66 2.91 -6.40
N ALA A 111 9.90 3.32 -7.65
CA ALA A 111 8.87 3.62 -8.61
C ALA A 111 9.11 2.86 -9.92
N PHE A 112 8.03 2.47 -10.57
CA PHE A 112 8.06 1.88 -11.89
C PHE A 112 7.12 2.62 -12.83
N GLU A 113 7.49 2.66 -14.10
CA GLU A 113 6.63 3.18 -15.16
C GLU A 113 5.90 2.03 -15.82
N THR A 114 4.59 2.17 -16.01
CA THR A 114 3.75 1.14 -16.60
C THR A 114 2.72 1.76 -17.52
N ASP A 115 2.44 1.02 -18.59
CA ASP A 115 1.22 1.19 -19.35
C ASP A 115 0.13 0.28 -18.75
N THR A 116 -1.15 0.54 -19.02
CA THR A 116 -2.24 -0.29 -18.49
C THR A 116 -2.88 -1.16 -19.58
N PRO A 117 -2.57 -2.47 -19.65
CA PRO A 117 -3.09 -3.34 -20.68
C PRO A 117 -4.62 -3.44 -20.61
N GLY A 118 -5.25 -3.47 -21.79
CA GLY A 118 -6.70 -3.63 -21.94
C GLY A 118 -7.52 -2.37 -21.66
N ILE A 119 -6.88 -1.24 -21.33
CA ILE A 119 -7.61 0.01 -21.09
C ILE A 119 -8.33 0.49 -22.35
N ARG A 120 -9.56 0.97 -22.18
CA ARG A 120 -10.35 1.62 -23.22
C ARG A 120 -11.11 2.80 -22.62
N ILE A 121 -10.56 4.00 -22.75
CA ILE A 121 -11.22 5.22 -22.29
C ILE A 121 -12.08 5.76 -23.43
N ARG A 122 -13.40 5.82 -23.22
CA ARG A 122 -14.39 6.23 -24.24
C ARG A 122 -14.95 7.64 -24.03
N CYS A 123 -14.34 8.41 -23.15
CA CYS A 123 -14.72 9.78 -22.82
C CYS A 123 -13.49 10.69 -22.69
N ALA A 124 -13.75 11.98 -22.43
CA ALA A 124 -12.75 12.90 -21.90
C ALA A 124 -12.81 12.87 -20.36
N PRO A 125 -11.94 12.09 -19.68
CA PRO A 125 -11.91 12.04 -18.22
C PRO A 125 -11.54 13.38 -17.60
N ALA A 126 -12.16 13.69 -16.48
CA ALA A 126 -11.83 14.82 -15.62
C ALA A 126 -11.09 14.37 -14.35
N SER A 127 -11.28 13.11 -13.94
CA SER A 127 -10.67 12.56 -12.74
C SER A 127 -10.33 11.09 -12.90
N TRP A 128 -9.47 10.60 -12.01
CA TRP A 128 -8.98 9.24 -12.02
C TRP A 128 -8.66 8.77 -10.60
N ARG A 129 -8.56 7.45 -10.41
CA ARG A 129 -8.11 6.84 -9.16
C ARG A 129 -7.31 5.58 -9.44
N ILE A 130 -6.54 5.15 -8.43
CA ILE A 130 -5.95 3.82 -8.39
C ILE A 130 -6.48 3.04 -7.18
N LEU A 131 -6.60 1.72 -7.35
CA LEU A 131 -6.95 0.77 -6.31
C LEU A 131 -5.88 -0.32 -6.26
N ALA A 132 -5.34 -0.58 -5.07
CA ALA A 132 -4.45 -1.72 -4.87
C ALA A 132 -5.31 -2.98 -4.65
N THR A 133 -5.23 -3.94 -5.58
CA THR A 133 -5.97 -5.21 -5.46
C THR A 133 -5.13 -6.30 -4.81
N ASN A 134 -3.81 -6.28 -5.03
CA ASN A 134 -2.88 -7.19 -4.37
C ASN A 134 -1.63 -6.41 -3.94
N LEU A 135 -1.29 -6.55 -2.66
CA LEU A 135 -0.07 -6.03 -2.05
C LEU A 135 0.54 -7.20 -1.27
N LEU A 136 1.50 -7.89 -1.88
CA LEU A 136 2.17 -9.03 -1.24
C LEU A 136 3.50 -8.55 -0.64
N PRO A 137 3.63 -8.44 0.69
CA PRO A 137 4.88 -8.02 1.32
C PRO A 137 6.02 -9.01 1.03
N ARG A 138 7.25 -8.50 0.89
CA ARG A 138 8.43 -9.35 1.03
C ARG A 138 8.57 -9.75 2.50
N VAL A 139 8.48 -11.05 2.76
CA VAL A 139 9.00 -11.64 3.99
C VAL A 139 10.51 -11.79 3.83
N SER A 140 11.27 -10.97 4.54
CA SER A 140 12.70 -11.23 4.72
C SER A 140 12.84 -12.55 5.51
N PRO A 141 13.79 -13.44 5.17
CA PRO A 141 14.02 -14.68 5.91
C PRO A 141 14.25 -14.46 7.42
N ASN A 142 14.76 -13.28 7.80
CA ASN A 142 14.99 -12.89 9.20
C ASN A 142 13.77 -12.20 9.86
N GLY A 143 12.62 -12.11 9.18
CA GLY A 143 11.45 -11.33 9.61
C GLY A 143 10.32 -12.14 10.23
N ILE A 144 10.48 -13.45 10.45
CA ILE A 144 9.49 -14.31 11.14
C ILE A 144 9.76 -14.32 12.66
N THR A 145 10.01 -13.16 13.24
CA THR A 145 9.89 -12.94 14.67
C THR A 145 8.91 -11.78 14.86
N ASN A 146 7.80 -12.07 15.54
CA ASN A 146 6.71 -11.17 15.94
C ASN A 146 5.55 -11.06 14.94
N GLY A 147 4.67 -12.06 14.99
CA GLY A 147 3.26 -11.82 14.71
C GLY A 147 2.69 -10.87 15.76
N GLY A 148 2.13 -9.76 15.29
CA GLY A 148 1.26 -8.86 16.08
C GLY A 148 1.95 -7.61 16.63
N ALA A 149 1.39 -6.46 16.24
CA ALA A 149 1.66 -5.10 16.69
C ALA A 149 2.90 -4.39 16.09
N ALA A 150 2.58 -3.47 15.16
CA ALA A 150 3.27 -2.22 14.82
C ALA A 150 4.78 -2.09 15.07
N SER A 151 5.54 -1.81 14.00
CA SER A 151 6.55 -0.75 14.05
C SER A 151 6.82 -0.14 12.67
N PRO A 152 6.94 1.20 12.58
CA PRO A 152 7.36 1.89 11.36
C PRO A 152 8.86 1.70 11.13
N GLY A 153 9.28 1.83 9.89
CA GLY A 153 10.66 1.58 9.47
C GLY A 153 11.71 2.43 10.17
N ILE A 154 12.87 1.82 10.39
CA ILE A 154 14.16 2.51 10.44
C ILE A 154 15.15 1.61 9.71
N ALA A 155 15.53 1.99 8.49
CA ALA A 155 16.86 1.63 8.03
C ALA A 155 17.86 2.34 8.94
N SER A 156 18.84 1.58 9.43
CA SER A 156 19.99 2.08 10.17
C SER A 156 19.74 2.52 11.61
N SER A 157 20.00 1.59 12.52
CA SER A 157 20.82 1.88 13.69
C SER A 157 21.37 0.53 14.13
N ARG A 158 22.70 0.42 14.24
CA ARG A 158 23.30 -0.48 15.23
C ARG A 158 22.80 0.00 16.59
N SER A 159 21.53 -0.29 16.90
CA SER A 159 20.95 0.09 18.16
C SER A 159 21.80 -0.62 19.19
N SER A 160 22.57 0.18 19.90
CA SER A 160 23.10 -0.10 21.21
C SER A 160 21.96 -0.71 22.00
N LEU A 161 21.84 -2.03 21.95
CA LEU A 161 21.01 -2.75 22.87
C LEU A 161 21.60 -2.37 24.22
N ASN A 162 20.88 -1.56 25.00
CA ASN A 162 21.25 -1.23 26.37
C ASN A 162 21.03 -2.50 27.21
N LEU A 163 21.90 -3.48 26.99
CA LEU A 163 21.90 -4.74 27.70
C LEU A 163 22.54 -4.45 29.06
N ILE A 164 21.82 -4.72 30.13
CA ILE A 164 22.37 -4.66 31.48
C ILE A 164 22.28 -6.06 32.05
N ILE A 165 23.37 -6.56 32.60
CA ILE A 165 23.37 -7.79 33.40
C ILE A 165 23.46 -7.39 34.87
N SER A 166 22.59 -7.97 35.69
CA SER A 166 22.69 -7.86 37.15
C SER A 166 23.35 -9.13 37.69
N VAL A 167 24.44 -8.94 38.45
CA VAL A 167 25.13 -10.03 39.15
C VAL A 167 25.16 -9.65 40.62
N ASP A 168 24.53 -10.45 41.48
CA ASP A 168 24.46 -10.24 42.94
C ASP A 168 23.94 -8.84 43.36
N GLY A 169 23.12 -8.21 42.52
CA GLY A 169 22.54 -6.88 42.76
C GLY A 169 23.36 -5.71 42.20
N GLU A 170 24.54 -5.95 41.61
CA GLU A 170 25.32 -4.94 40.89
C GLU A 170 24.97 -4.97 39.39
N GLU A 171 24.66 -3.80 38.81
CA GLU A 171 24.29 -3.66 37.41
C GLU A 171 25.49 -3.32 36.53
N HIS A 172 25.66 -4.09 35.45
CA HIS A 172 26.77 -3.94 34.53
C HIS A 172 26.28 -3.77 33.08
N PRO A 173 26.64 -2.66 32.40
CA PRO A 173 26.25 -2.46 31.00
C PRO A 173 27.07 -3.36 30.07
N LEU A 174 26.38 -4.14 29.25
CA LEU A 174 26.94 -5.04 28.26
C LEU A 174 26.99 -4.36 26.89
N GLN A 175 28.11 -4.55 26.20
CA GLN A 175 28.32 -4.12 24.82
C GLN A 175 28.57 -5.35 23.95
N LEU A 176 27.96 -5.39 22.77
CA LEU A 176 28.20 -6.45 21.78
C LEU A 176 29.67 -6.44 21.35
N ASP A 177 30.24 -7.64 21.20
CA ASP A 177 31.62 -7.89 20.76
C ASP A 177 32.74 -7.27 21.60
N LYS A 178 32.39 -6.69 22.76
CA LYS A 178 33.37 -6.16 23.71
C LYS A 178 33.45 -7.03 24.96
N PRO A 179 34.61 -7.65 25.25
CA PRO A 179 34.75 -8.46 26.45
C PRO A 179 34.70 -7.58 27.71
N MET A 180 33.90 -8.01 28.68
CA MET A 180 33.83 -7.41 30.02
C MET A 180 34.32 -8.42 31.06
N VAL A 181 35.05 -7.96 32.07
CA VAL A 181 35.49 -8.81 33.19
C VAL A 181 34.63 -8.51 34.41
N VAL A 182 34.00 -9.54 34.97
CA VAL A 182 33.20 -9.46 36.20
C VAL A 182 33.85 -10.35 37.26
N THR A 183 33.83 -9.93 38.51
CA THR A 183 34.33 -10.72 39.64
C THR A 183 33.13 -11.42 40.29
N LEU A 184 33.08 -12.75 40.20
CA LEU A 184 32.04 -13.56 40.83
C LEU A 184 32.67 -14.34 42.00
N GLY A 185 32.37 -13.93 43.24
CA GLY A 185 33.04 -14.43 44.44
C GLY A 185 34.56 -14.20 44.37
N ASP A 186 35.35 -15.26 44.54
CA ASP A 186 36.83 -15.19 44.50
C ASP A 186 37.42 -15.30 43.08
N SER A 187 36.57 -15.41 42.04
CA SER A 187 37.00 -15.73 40.67
C SER A 187 36.62 -14.64 39.66
N LYS A 188 37.59 -14.17 38.86
CA LYS A 188 37.36 -13.26 37.74
C LYS A 188 36.94 -14.03 36.48
N ARG A 189 35.86 -13.61 35.82
CA ARG A 189 35.34 -14.22 34.59
C ARG A 189 35.17 -13.16 33.51
N THR A 190 35.51 -13.53 32.27
CA THR A 190 35.33 -12.67 31.10
C THR A 190 34.05 -13.07 30.36
N ILE A 191 33.16 -12.12 30.16
CA ILE A 191 31.90 -12.27 29.45
C ILE A 191 32.05 -11.58 28.09
N LEU A 192 31.73 -12.31 27.01
CA LEU A 192 31.66 -11.78 25.65
C LEU A 192 30.29 -12.09 25.08
N VAL A 193 29.53 -11.04 24.78
CA VAL A 193 28.20 -11.15 24.17
C VAL A 193 28.37 -11.13 22.65
N ARG A 194 27.86 -12.17 21.99
CA ARG A 194 27.84 -12.31 20.53
C ARG A 194 26.42 -12.55 20.07
N GLU A 195 26.11 -12.10 18.86
CA GLU A 195 24.85 -12.39 18.20
C GLU A 195 24.75 -13.90 17.92
N ALA A 196 23.58 -14.48 18.17
CA ALA A 196 23.33 -15.89 17.90
C ALA A 196 23.25 -16.11 16.36
N PRO A 197 23.76 -17.26 15.86
CA PRO A 197 23.79 -17.55 14.42
C PRO A 197 22.39 -17.78 13.83
#